data_AF-A0A351TMX7-F1
#
_entry.id   AF-A0A351TMX7-F1
#
_cell.length_a   1.000
_cell.length_b   1.000
_cell.length_c   1.000
_cell.angle_alpha   90.00
_cell.angle_beta   90.00
_cell.angle_gamma   90.00
#
_symmetry.space_group_name_H-M   'P 1'
#
loop_
_entity.id
_entity.type
_entity.pdbx_description
1 polymer ?
#
loop_
_entity_poly.entity_id
_entity_poly.type
_entity_poly.pdbx_seq_one_letter_code
_entity_poly.pdbx_strand_id
1 'polypeptide(L)'
;MKEYANDAINSVLAGRQGICKFLSATDTNAASSNQAGILLKKSAETLLFSASEIAQAGNLKKTVKIHWQDGAVTESSFSYYRNFAQESKKEIRLTRFGKGFPFLTAEYTGALFVLTRQSQDEYRGFFLNTDDEIEDFLNAFGISPAETDGIIGTEMLEPETVKNMAFQEFLSNLTTDFPESELMSATAREIENRIYNHAEYIITNPDQKIINWTNMEYSLFRALEHLRYGELIRTGFGSVEEFVRVANMVINRRKSRAGKSLENHLAAIFDSNQIRYEKQVVTEGRKKPDFLFP
;
A
#
# COMPACT_ATOMS: atom_id res chain seq x y z
N MET A 1 7.78 4.18 -16.65
CA MET A 1 7.96 5.48 -15.96
C MET A 1 8.21 5.19 -14.49
N LYS A 2 8.91 6.05 -13.75
CA LYS A 2 8.90 5.93 -12.29
C LYS A 2 7.54 6.42 -11.82
N GLU A 3 6.72 5.54 -11.27
CA GLU A 3 5.42 5.90 -10.70
C GLU A 3 5.64 6.34 -9.25
N TYR A 4 5.87 7.63 -9.03
CA TYR A 4 6.15 8.13 -7.68
C TYR A 4 4.93 8.02 -6.75
N ALA A 5 3.72 7.87 -7.30
CA ALA A 5 2.51 7.60 -6.54
C ALA A 5 2.65 6.32 -5.69
N ASN A 6 3.09 5.21 -6.29
CA ASN A 6 3.31 3.95 -5.59
C ASN A 6 4.38 4.08 -4.49
N ASP A 7 5.47 4.80 -4.75
CA ASP A 7 6.49 5.08 -3.74
C ASP A 7 5.93 5.92 -2.57
N ALA A 8 5.09 6.91 -2.86
CA ALA A 8 4.46 7.76 -1.85
C ALA A 8 3.48 6.96 -0.98
N ILE A 9 2.62 6.12 -1.58
CA ILE A 9 1.68 5.24 -0.86
C ILE A 9 2.45 4.28 0.05
N ASN A 10 3.47 3.61 -0.46
CA ASN A 10 4.36 2.73 0.33
C ASN A 10 5.04 3.48 1.48
N SER A 11 5.41 4.74 1.26
CA SER A 11 6.05 5.57 2.28
C SER A 11 5.09 5.95 3.42
N VAL A 12 3.80 6.17 3.13
CA VAL A 12 2.77 6.39 4.15
C VAL A 12 2.52 5.11 4.93
N LEU A 13 2.49 3.95 4.28
CA LEU A 13 2.38 2.66 4.96
C LEU A 13 3.51 2.44 5.97
N ALA A 14 4.76 2.62 5.54
CA ALA A 14 5.92 2.46 6.40
C ALA A 14 5.91 3.45 7.59
N GLY A 15 5.49 4.70 7.33
CA GLY A 15 5.41 5.76 8.33
C GLY A 15 4.12 5.80 9.16
N ARG A 16 3.14 4.96 8.84
CA ARG A 16 1.73 4.97 9.31
C ARG A 16 0.91 6.22 8.99
N GLN A 17 1.54 7.38 8.89
CA GLN A 17 0.89 8.66 8.64
C GLN A 17 1.74 9.55 7.72
N GLY A 18 1.05 10.42 7.00
CA GLY A 18 1.65 11.45 6.16
C GLY A 18 0.80 12.71 6.11
N ILE A 19 1.26 13.68 5.34
CA ILE A 19 0.51 14.88 4.96
C ILE A 19 0.48 14.92 3.44
N CYS A 20 -0.67 15.22 2.85
CA CYS A 20 -0.75 15.55 1.43
C CYS A 20 -1.38 16.94 1.23
N LYS A 21 -0.89 17.71 0.27
CA LYS A 21 -1.37 19.06 -0.04
C LYS A 21 -1.08 19.43 -1.48
N PHE A 22 -2.03 20.07 -2.18
CA PHE A 22 -1.76 20.72 -3.45
C PHE A 22 -0.93 22.00 -3.29
N LEU A 23 0.14 22.12 -4.07
CA LEU A 23 1.03 23.27 -4.02
C LEU A 23 0.38 24.50 -4.64
N SER A 24 0.37 25.60 -3.88
CA SER A 24 -0.06 26.90 -4.39
C SER A 24 1.07 27.62 -5.13
N ALA A 25 0.72 28.66 -5.90
CA ALA A 25 1.70 29.51 -6.57
C ALA A 25 2.69 30.20 -5.59
N THR A 26 2.28 30.38 -4.33
CA THR A 26 3.15 30.91 -3.26
C THR A 26 4.14 29.85 -2.80
N ASP A 27 3.72 28.59 -2.71
CA ASP A 27 4.59 27.49 -2.27
C ASP A 27 5.73 27.24 -3.28
N THR A 28 5.45 27.38 -4.58
CA THR A 28 6.39 27.15 -5.69
C THR A 28 7.22 28.36 -6.12
N ASN A 29 7.15 29.46 -5.35
CA ASN A 29 7.75 30.75 -5.70
C ASN A 29 7.31 31.31 -7.09
N ALA A 30 6.21 30.82 -7.66
CA ALA A 30 5.65 31.30 -8.92
C ALA A 30 5.01 32.69 -8.75
N ALA A 31 4.39 32.93 -7.59
CA ALA A 31 4.07 34.26 -7.13
C ALA A 31 5.36 34.87 -6.56
N SER A 32 5.84 35.97 -7.14
CA SER A 32 7.02 36.73 -6.70
C SER A 32 6.87 37.26 -5.26
N SER A 33 6.95 36.35 -4.29
CA SER A 33 6.70 36.58 -2.87
C SER A 33 7.99 36.31 -2.10
N ASN A 34 8.26 37.14 -1.09
CA ASN A 34 9.39 36.94 -0.18
C ASN A 34 9.18 35.75 0.79
N GLN A 35 8.04 35.07 0.72
CA GLN A 35 7.70 33.94 1.58
C GLN A 35 8.14 32.64 0.92
N ALA A 36 9.37 32.20 1.21
CA ALA A 36 9.89 30.94 0.70
C ALA A 36 9.41 29.74 1.53
N GLY A 37 8.87 28.72 0.87
CA GLY A 37 8.62 27.38 1.43
C GLY A 37 7.15 26.98 1.49
N ILE A 38 6.93 25.68 1.69
CA ILE A 38 5.60 25.06 1.62
C ILE A 38 4.84 25.35 2.91
N LEU A 39 3.68 26.00 2.79
CA LEU A 39 2.74 26.21 3.88
C LEU A 39 1.95 24.93 4.17
N LEU A 40 1.84 24.54 5.43
CA LEU A 40 1.08 23.37 5.88
C LEU A 40 -0.03 23.79 6.85
N LYS A 41 -1.19 23.12 6.80
CA LYS A 41 -2.26 23.35 7.78
C LYS A 41 -1.81 23.01 9.19
N LYS A 42 -2.46 23.66 10.17
CA LYS A 42 -2.26 23.42 11.61
C LYS A 42 -2.44 21.95 12.00
N SER A 43 -3.33 21.21 11.31
CA SER A 43 -3.53 19.77 11.55
C SER A 43 -2.24 18.96 11.43
N ALA A 44 -1.24 19.43 10.69
CA ALA A 44 0.08 18.81 10.58
C ALA A 44 0.91 18.86 11.89
N GLU A 45 0.54 19.68 12.87
CA GLU A 45 1.37 19.92 14.06
C GLU A 45 1.75 18.64 14.81
N THR A 46 0.81 17.69 14.90
CA THR A 46 1.01 16.40 15.60
C THR A 46 1.93 15.44 14.87
N LEU A 47 2.06 15.55 13.54
CA LEU A 47 3.00 14.75 12.76
C LEU A 47 4.43 15.33 12.82
N LEU A 48 4.53 16.65 12.90
CA LEU A 48 5.81 17.37 12.76
C LEU A 48 6.50 17.66 14.10
N PHE A 49 5.73 17.84 15.18
CA PHE A 49 6.22 18.19 16.50
C PHE A 49 5.68 17.21 17.57
N SER A 50 6.49 16.94 18.59
CA SER A 50 6.06 16.16 19.75
C SER A 50 5.08 16.94 20.62
N ALA A 51 4.28 16.25 21.42
CA ALA A 51 3.38 16.87 22.39
C ALA A 51 4.13 17.83 23.35
N SER A 52 5.37 17.47 23.73
CA SER A 52 6.20 18.31 24.59
C SER A 52 6.64 19.61 23.92
N GLU A 53 6.95 19.60 22.62
CA GLU A 53 7.28 20.79 21.84
C GLU A 53 6.05 21.67 21.65
N ILE A 54 4.90 21.06 21.32
CA ILE A 54 3.62 21.76 21.14
C ILE A 54 3.20 22.46 22.44
N ALA A 55 3.48 21.89 23.61
CA ALA A 55 3.16 22.50 24.91
C ALA A 55 4.02 23.73 25.27
N GLN A 56 5.17 23.94 24.62
CA GLN A 56 6.03 25.10 24.89
C GLN A 56 5.39 26.40 24.40
N ALA A 57 5.72 27.53 25.03
CA ALA A 57 5.34 28.85 24.52
C ALA A 57 6.29 29.32 23.39
N GLY A 58 5.83 30.23 22.54
CA GLY A 58 6.64 30.86 21.48
C GLY A 58 6.63 30.13 20.14
N ASN A 59 7.46 30.52 19.18
CA ASN A 59 7.56 29.83 17.88
C ASN A 59 8.39 28.55 18.02
N LEU A 60 8.05 27.50 17.26
CA LEU A 60 8.86 26.28 17.19
C LEU A 60 9.67 26.25 15.91
N LYS A 61 10.87 25.69 15.99
CA LYS A 61 11.71 25.41 14.84
C LYS A 61 12.43 24.09 15.03
N LYS A 62 12.30 23.21 14.04
CA LYS A 62 12.88 21.87 14.07
C LYS A 62 13.61 21.62 12.76
N THR A 63 14.85 21.13 12.84
CA THR A 63 15.64 20.71 11.68
C THR A 63 15.47 19.22 11.50
N VAL A 64 15.23 18.77 10.26
CA VAL A 64 14.96 17.38 9.90
C VAL A 64 15.68 17.02 8.61
N LYS A 65 15.87 15.72 8.38
CA LYS A 65 16.33 15.21 7.09
C LYS A 65 15.15 14.76 6.25
N ILE A 66 15.10 15.18 5.00
CA ILE A 66 14.07 14.73 4.05
C ILE A 66 14.76 14.05 2.87
N HIS A 67 14.36 12.81 2.60
CA HIS A 67 14.74 12.05 1.42
C HIS A 67 13.70 12.28 0.32
N TRP A 68 14.14 12.72 -0.85
CA TRP A 68 13.28 13.10 -1.97
C TRP A 68 13.18 12.00 -3.03
N GLN A 69 12.17 12.09 -3.88
CA GLN A 69 11.85 11.12 -4.92
C GLN A 69 12.95 10.87 -5.96
N ASP A 70 13.84 11.85 -6.18
CA ASP A 70 14.98 11.77 -7.09
C ASP A 70 16.25 11.19 -6.43
N GLY A 71 16.19 10.88 -5.14
CA GLY A 71 17.32 10.41 -4.34
C GLY A 71 18.10 11.51 -3.62
N ALA A 72 17.75 12.79 -3.81
CA ALA A 72 18.35 13.88 -3.05
C ALA A 72 17.98 13.82 -1.56
N VAL A 73 18.82 14.40 -0.71
CA VAL A 73 18.57 14.54 0.73
C VAL A 73 18.82 15.98 1.15
N THR A 74 17.90 16.57 1.90
CA THR A 74 18.04 17.95 2.42
C THR A 74 17.94 17.99 3.93
N GLU A 75 18.71 18.89 4.55
CA GLU A 75 18.45 19.34 5.93
C GLU A 75 17.42 20.46 5.92
N SER A 76 16.15 20.07 5.98
CA SER A 76 15.02 21.00 5.94
C SER A 76 14.65 21.49 7.33
N SER A 77 13.85 22.56 7.40
CA SER A 77 13.33 23.09 8.66
C SER A 77 11.82 23.19 8.66
N PHE A 78 11.19 22.54 9.63
CA PHE A 78 9.82 22.87 10.04
C PHE A 78 9.87 24.09 10.96
N SER A 79 9.03 25.08 10.68
CA SER A 79 8.86 26.27 11.51
C SER A 79 7.38 26.46 11.79
N TYR A 80 7.01 26.55 13.07
CA TYR A 80 5.65 26.80 13.50
C TYR A 80 5.59 28.18 14.18
N TYR A 81 5.06 29.15 13.44
CA TYR A 81 4.83 30.49 13.94
C TYR A 81 3.52 30.49 14.72
N ARG A 82 3.61 30.69 16.04
CA ARG A 82 2.48 30.59 16.97
C ARG A 82 2.23 31.98 17.55
N ASN A 83 1.30 32.71 16.94
CA ASN A 83 0.79 33.94 17.54
C ASN A 83 -0.32 33.60 18.53
N PHE A 84 -0.04 33.72 19.83
CA PHE A 84 -1.00 33.42 20.89
C PHE A 84 -2.11 34.47 21.04
N ALA A 85 -1.95 35.66 20.45
CA ALA A 85 -2.93 36.75 20.50
C ALA A 85 -3.89 36.77 19.28
N GLN A 86 -3.53 36.10 18.18
CA GLN A 86 -4.35 36.03 16.96
C GLN A 86 -4.29 34.62 16.37
N GLU A 87 -5.36 33.85 16.56
CA GLU A 87 -5.42 32.44 16.14
C GLU A 87 -5.26 32.25 14.61
N SER A 88 -5.68 33.24 13.81
CA SER A 88 -5.49 33.30 12.34
C SER A 88 -4.04 33.46 11.88
N LYS A 89 -3.08 33.66 12.80
CA LYS A 89 -1.65 33.80 12.50
C LYS A 89 -0.82 32.60 12.93
N LYS A 90 -1.45 31.45 13.18
CA LYS A 90 -0.75 30.18 13.37
C LYS A 90 -0.45 29.57 12.00
N GLU A 91 0.83 29.53 11.62
CA GLU A 91 1.25 28.92 10.35
C GLU A 91 2.43 27.97 10.54
N ILE A 92 2.38 26.84 9.82
CA ILE A 92 3.46 25.87 9.77
C ILE A 92 4.08 25.95 8.39
N ARG A 93 5.41 26.05 8.33
CA ARG A 93 6.15 26.08 7.06
C ARG A 93 7.27 25.06 7.03
N LEU A 94 7.40 24.38 5.90
CA LEU A 94 8.58 23.61 5.54
C LEU A 94 9.49 24.48 4.66
N THR A 95 10.73 24.65 5.09
CA THR A 95 11.73 25.54 4.45
C THR A 95 13.10 24.85 4.39
N ARG A 96 14.12 25.55 3.85
CA ARG A 96 15.52 25.09 3.77
C ARG A 96 15.70 23.84 2.87
N PHE A 97 15.16 23.90 1.65
CA PHE A 97 15.30 22.83 0.65
C PHE A 97 16.68 22.80 -0.06
N GLY A 98 17.57 23.75 0.26
CA GLY A 98 18.84 23.92 -0.45
C GLY A 98 18.72 24.81 -1.69
N LYS A 99 19.88 25.18 -2.27
CA LYS A 99 19.92 25.99 -3.49
C LYS A 99 19.59 25.14 -4.71
N GLY A 100 18.74 25.65 -5.60
CA GLY A 100 18.41 24.97 -6.86
C GLY A 100 17.54 23.72 -6.68
N PHE A 101 16.74 23.66 -5.62
CA PHE A 101 15.82 22.54 -5.40
C PHE A 101 14.80 22.46 -6.55
N PRO A 102 14.72 21.33 -7.27
CA PRO A 102 14.08 21.29 -8.59
C PRO A 102 12.55 21.33 -8.53
N PHE A 103 11.95 20.98 -7.39
CA PHE A 103 10.49 20.81 -7.26
C PHE A 103 9.74 22.05 -6.75
N LEU A 104 10.43 23.18 -6.53
CA LEU A 104 9.84 24.45 -6.11
C LEU A 104 9.94 25.50 -7.21
N THR A 105 9.41 25.13 -8.37
CA THR A 105 9.31 25.98 -9.57
C THR A 105 7.86 26.08 -10.01
N ALA A 106 7.56 27.06 -10.86
CA ALA A 106 6.19 27.31 -11.33
C ALA A 106 5.53 26.08 -12.01
N GLU A 107 6.33 25.17 -12.58
CA GLU A 107 5.88 23.92 -13.20
C GLU A 107 5.21 22.96 -12.22
N TYR A 108 5.55 23.02 -10.93
CA TYR A 108 4.95 22.19 -9.88
C TYR A 108 3.77 22.87 -9.18
N THR A 109 3.30 24.01 -9.70
CA THR A 109 2.10 24.66 -9.15
C THR A 109 0.89 23.80 -9.46
N GLY A 110 0.15 23.39 -8.43
CA GLY A 110 -0.92 22.39 -8.56
C GLY A 110 -0.46 20.94 -8.44
N ALA A 111 0.84 20.67 -8.26
CA ALA A 111 1.32 19.33 -7.93
C ALA A 111 0.83 18.90 -6.54
N LEU A 112 0.62 17.60 -6.34
CA LEU A 112 0.34 17.04 -5.01
C LEU A 112 1.65 16.77 -4.28
N PHE A 113 1.89 17.54 -3.22
CA PHE A 113 3.00 17.31 -2.29
C PHE A 113 2.59 16.31 -1.21
N VAL A 114 3.42 15.29 -1.00
CA VAL A 114 3.24 14.27 0.04
C VAL A 114 4.48 14.23 0.94
N LEU A 115 4.28 14.28 2.26
CA LEU A 115 5.33 14.18 3.27
C LEU A 115 5.00 13.10 4.27
N THR A 116 5.93 12.19 4.52
CA THR A 116 5.72 11.05 5.43
C THR A 116 6.85 10.99 6.45
N ARG A 117 6.50 10.68 7.69
CA ARG A 117 7.46 10.55 8.78
C ARG A 117 8.00 9.12 8.82
N GLN A 118 9.32 8.96 8.72
CA GLN A 118 9.97 7.64 8.79
C GLN A 118 10.54 7.36 10.18
N SER A 119 11.10 8.39 10.82
CA SER A 119 11.59 8.33 12.20
C SER A 119 11.36 9.66 12.92
N GLN A 120 12.00 9.88 14.07
CA GLN A 120 11.78 11.11 14.84
C GLN A 120 12.08 12.38 14.02
N ASP A 121 13.18 12.36 13.26
CA ASP A 121 13.73 13.51 12.53
C ASP A 121 14.04 13.20 11.04
N GLU A 122 13.61 12.04 10.55
CA GLU A 122 13.75 11.64 9.14
C GLU A 122 12.39 11.48 8.47
N TYR A 123 12.27 12.04 7.28
CA TYR A 123 11.06 12.10 6.49
C TYR A 123 11.35 11.72 5.04
N ARG A 124 10.29 11.32 4.32
CA ARG A 124 10.31 11.19 2.86
C ARG A 124 9.30 12.14 2.25
N GLY A 125 9.71 12.81 1.17
CA GLY A 125 8.91 13.79 0.46
C GLY A 125 8.75 13.45 -1.02
N PHE A 126 7.55 13.67 -1.54
CA PHE A 126 7.18 13.40 -2.93
C PHE A 126 6.39 14.56 -3.53
N PHE A 127 6.61 14.81 -4.81
CA PHE A 127 5.90 15.78 -5.64
C PHE A 127 5.30 15.01 -6.82
N LEU A 128 4.00 14.73 -6.77
CA LEU A 128 3.26 14.06 -7.83
C LEU A 128 2.72 15.13 -8.78
N ASN A 129 3.17 15.14 -10.03
CA ASN A 129 2.98 16.26 -10.95
C ASN A 129 2.18 15.91 -12.20
N THR A 130 1.84 14.64 -12.40
CA THR A 130 0.94 14.20 -13.48
C THR A 130 -0.44 13.89 -12.91
N ASP A 131 -1.48 14.08 -13.73
CA ASP A 131 -2.85 13.75 -13.35
C ASP A 131 -2.96 12.28 -12.92
N ASP A 132 -2.32 11.36 -13.67
CA ASP A 132 -2.29 9.93 -13.34
C ASP A 132 -1.70 9.67 -11.94
N GLU A 133 -0.54 10.26 -11.60
CA GLU A 133 0.09 10.05 -10.29
C GLU A 133 -0.78 10.61 -9.15
N ILE A 134 -1.42 11.75 -9.38
CA ILE A 134 -2.30 12.40 -8.40
C ILE A 134 -3.54 11.55 -8.19
N GLU A 135 -4.20 11.12 -9.26
CA GLU A 135 -5.40 10.27 -9.20
C GLU A 135 -5.09 8.92 -8.53
N ASP A 136 -4.00 8.26 -8.88
CA ASP A 136 -3.59 7.00 -8.26
C ASP A 136 -3.42 7.14 -6.75
N PHE A 137 -2.76 8.21 -6.30
CA PHE A 137 -2.57 8.48 -4.88
C PHE A 137 -3.89 8.80 -4.17
N LEU A 138 -4.72 9.67 -4.74
CA LEU A 138 -5.99 10.07 -4.14
C LEU A 138 -6.96 8.88 -4.03
N ASN A 139 -7.05 8.08 -5.09
CA ASN A 139 -7.85 6.85 -5.12
C ASN A 139 -7.35 5.83 -4.10
N ALA A 140 -6.03 5.73 -3.90
CA ALA A 140 -5.45 4.81 -2.92
C ALA A 140 -5.93 5.08 -1.48
N PHE A 141 -6.13 6.36 -1.13
CA PHE A 141 -6.59 6.81 0.18
C PHE A 141 -8.08 7.18 0.23
N GLY A 142 -8.84 6.95 -0.86
CA GLY A 142 -10.27 7.25 -0.91
C GLY A 142 -10.61 8.73 -0.68
N ILE A 143 -9.71 9.66 -0.99
CA ILE A 143 -9.88 11.10 -0.75
C ILE A 143 -10.07 11.87 -2.06
N SER A 144 -10.95 12.86 -2.06
CA SER A 144 -11.09 13.80 -3.18
C SER A 144 -10.03 14.91 -3.11
N PRO A 145 -9.77 15.64 -4.22
CA PRO A 145 -8.87 16.79 -4.22
C PRO A 145 -9.20 17.85 -3.15
N ALA A 146 -10.48 18.01 -2.80
CA ALA A 146 -10.95 18.97 -1.81
C ALA A 146 -10.68 18.54 -0.36
N GLU A 147 -10.49 17.25 -0.12
CA GLU A 147 -10.21 16.66 1.19
C GLU A 147 -8.70 16.60 1.50
N THR A 148 -7.86 17.05 0.57
CA THR A 148 -6.42 17.22 0.77
C THR A 148 -6.11 18.33 1.79
N ASP A 149 -4.81 18.55 2.02
CA ASP A 149 -4.28 19.55 2.93
C ASP A 149 -4.59 19.18 4.40
N GLY A 150 -4.18 17.96 4.75
CA GLY A 150 -4.43 17.32 6.05
C GLY A 150 -3.53 16.12 6.29
N ILE A 151 -3.72 15.45 7.44
CA ILE A 151 -3.06 14.18 7.76
C ILE A 151 -3.80 13.07 7.01
N ILE A 152 -3.02 12.20 6.37
CA ILE A 152 -3.46 10.94 5.81
C ILE A 152 -2.85 9.79 6.62
N GLY A 153 -3.58 8.68 6.73
CA GLY A 153 -3.15 7.53 7.51
C GLY A 153 -3.48 6.23 6.80
N THR A 154 -2.84 5.15 7.25
CA THR A 154 -3.04 3.80 6.70
C THR A 154 -4.48 3.30 6.84
N GLU A 155 -5.22 3.83 7.81
CA GLU A 155 -6.64 3.57 8.04
C GLU A 155 -7.55 4.11 6.94
N MET A 156 -7.07 5.06 6.13
CA MET A 156 -7.80 5.63 4.99
C MET A 156 -7.58 4.84 3.70
N LEU A 157 -6.66 3.86 3.69
CA LEU A 157 -6.38 3.12 2.46
C LEU A 157 -7.59 2.29 2.04
N GLU A 158 -7.93 2.41 0.76
CA GLU A 158 -8.99 1.62 0.17
C GLU A 158 -8.63 0.12 0.24
N PRO A 159 -9.59 -0.76 0.59
CA PRO A 159 -9.35 -2.21 0.71
C PRO A 159 -8.68 -2.82 -0.53
N GLU A 160 -9.06 -2.36 -1.72
CA GLU A 160 -8.50 -2.81 -3.00
C GLU A 160 -7.02 -2.45 -3.13
N THR A 161 -6.62 -1.26 -2.68
CA THR A 161 -5.24 -0.81 -2.65
C THR A 161 -4.41 -1.69 -1.72
N VAL A 162 -4.89 -1.90 -0.49
CA VAL A 162 -4.21 -2.75 0.50
C VAL A 162 -4.04 -4.18 -0.02
N LYS A 163 -5.04 -4.69 -0.74
CA LYS A 163 -5.00 -6.01 -1.41
C LYS A 163 -3.94 -6.07 -2.49
N ASN A 164 -3.94 -5.13 -3.42
CA ASN A 164 -3.02 -5.11 -4.55
C ASN A 164 -1.57 -4.98 -4.08
N MET A 165 -1.32 -4.16 -3.05
CA MET A 165 0.00 -4.03 -2.43
C MET A 165 0.44 -5.34 -1.77
N ALA A 166 -0.44 -6.01 -1.02
CA ALA A 166 -0.14 -7.32 -0.42
C ALA A 166 0.20 -8.38 -1.48
N PHE A 167 -0.51 -8.36 -2.62
CA PHE A 167 -0.22 -9.23 -3.75
C PHE A 167 1.17 -8.95 -4.30
N GLN A 168 1.51 -7.69 -4.58
CA GLN A 168 2.83 -7.32 -5.10
C GLN A 168 3.96 -7.70 -4.13
N GLU A 169 3.78 -7.46 -2.83
CA GLU A 169 4.72 -7.84 -1.78
C GLU A 169 4.97 -9.36 -1.79
N PHE A 170 3.91 -10.17 -1.82
CA PHE A 170 4.05 -11.61 -1.88
C PHE A 170 4.73 -12.08 -3.18
N LEU A 171 4.25 -11.58 -4.34
CA LEU A 171 4.69 -12.03 -5.65
C LEU A 171 6.14 -11.66 -5.96
N SER A 172 6.61 -10.49 -5.49
CA SER A 172 7.99 -10.03 -5.66
C SER A 172 9.00 -10.87 -4.85
N ASN A 173 8.56 -11.46 -3.75
CA ASN A 173 9.38 -12.31 -2.89
C ASN A 173 9.38 -13.80 -3.29
N LEU A 174 8.63 -14.18 -4.32
CA LEU A 174 8.58 -15.58 -4.78
C LEU A 174 9.89 -16.02 -5.42
N THR A 175 10.49 -17.10 -4.89
CA THR A 175 11.66 -17.76 -5.47
C THR A 175 11.32 -18.80 -6.53
N THR A 176 10.05 -19.15 -6.67
CA THR A 176 9.53 -20.15 -7.61
C THR A 176 8.54 -19.53 -8.59
N ASP A 177 8.43 -20.12 -9.79
CA ASP A 177 7.44 -19.67 -10.78
C ASP A 177 6.01 -19.80 -10.25
N PHE A 178 5.70 -20.95 -9.64
CA PHE A 178 4.39 -21.24 -9.07
C PHE A 178 4.58 -21.91 -7.69
N PRO A 179 4.23 -21.23 -6.59
CA PRO A 179 4.33 -21.79 -5.24
C PRO A 179 3.31 -22.90 -5.02
N GLU A 180 3.55 -23.73 -4.01
CA GLU A 180 2.63 -24.79 -3.59
C GLU A 180 1.24 -24.25 -3.23
N SER A 181 0.21 -25.08 -3.43
CA SER A 181 -1.19 -24.70 -3.14
C SER A 181 -1.38 -24.32 -1.68
N GLU A 182 -0.70 -24.98 -0.75
CA GLU A 182 -0.80 -24.69 0.68
C GLU A 182 -0.32 -23.28 1.03
N LEU A 183 0.84 -22.86 0.48
CA LEU A 183 1.36 -21.51 0.67
C LEU A 183 0.42 -20.45 0.08
N MET A 184 -0.15 -20.71 -1.09
CA MET A 184 -1.11 -19.80 -1.73
C MET A 184 -2.39 -19.64 -0.91
N SER A 185 -2.98 -20.75 -0.45
CA SER A 185 -4.16 -20.71 0.41
C SER A 185 -3.83 -20.02 1.74
N ALA A 186 -2.67 -20.27 2.35
CA ALA A 186 -2.25 -19.60 3.58
C ALA A 186 -2.10 -18.08 3.40
N THR A 187 -1.37 -17.66 2.37
CA THR A 187 -1.18 -16.25 2.04
C THR A 187 -2.53 -15.55 1.77
N ALA A 188 -3.42 -16.19 1.02
CA ALA A 188 -4.75 -15.64 0.75
C ALA A 188 -5.56 -15.41 2.03
N ARG A 189 -5.48 -16.33 3.00
CA ARG A 189 -6.14 -16.17 4.32
C ARG A 189 -5.55 -15.00 5.10
N GLU A 190 -4.23 -14.87 5.12
CA GLU A 190 -3.54 -13.76 5.80
C GLU A 190 -3.95 -12.41 5.21
N ILE A 191 -3.97 -12.29 3.88
CA ILE A 191 -4.36 -11.07 3.19
C ILE A 191 -5.84 -10.73 3.43
N GLU A 192 -6.75 -11.70 3.30
CA GLU A 192 -8.18 -11.48 3.55
C GLU A 192 -8.45 -11.04 4.99
N ASN A 193 -7.80 -11.68 5.97
CA ASN A 193 -7.92 -11.30 7.38
C ASN A 193 -7.37 -9.88 7.63
N ARG A 194 -6.24 -9.51 7.02
CA ARG A 194 -5.63 -8.19 7.15
C ARG A 194 -6.56 -7.07 6.66
N ILE A 195 -7.29 -7.30 5.58
CA ILE A 195 -8.12 -6.27 4.93
C ILE A 195 -9.49 -6.14 5.60
N TYR A 196 -10.16 -7.26 5.87
CA TYR A 196 -11.56 -7.25 6.29
C TYR A 196 -11.78 -7.51 7.78
N ASN A 197 -10.73 -7.88 8.53
CA ASN A 197 -10.74 -8.02 10.00
C ASN A 197 -11.97 -8.77 10.56
N HIS A 198 -12.31 -9.91 9.97
CA HIS A 198 -13.39 -10.80 10.40
C HIS A 198 -12.86 -12.22 10.69
N ALA A 199 -11.86 -12.32 11.56
CA ALA A 199 -11.27 -13.60 11.93
C ALA A 199 -12.26 -14.49 12.72
N GLU A 200 -13.18 -13.88 13.45
CA GLU A 200 -14.24 -14.55 14.20
C GLU A 200 -15.14 -15.42 13.32
N TYR A 201 -15.29 -15.09 12.02
CA TYR A 201 -16.09 -15.87 11.07
C TYR A 201 -15.53 -17.27 10.84
N ILE A 202 -14.27 -17.54 11.17
CA ILE A 202 -13.72 -18.89 11.17
C ILE A 202 -14.56 -19.84 12.05
N ILE A 203 -15.16 -19.31 13.12
CA ILE A 203 -15.99 -20.07 14.06
C ILE A 203 -17.47 -19.73 13.88
N THR A 204 -17.81 -18.44 13.76
CA THR A 204 -19.21 -18.00 13.78
C THR A 204 -19.92 -18.13 12.43
N ASN A 205 -19.18 -18.13 11.32
CA ASN A 205 -19.73 -18.26 9.96
C ASN A 205 -18.71 -18.89 8.99
N PRO A 206 -18.31 -20.16 9.22
CA PRO A 206 -17.24 -20.81 8.47
C PRO A 206 -17.55 -20.92 6.97
N ASP A 207 -18.82 -21.09 6.59
CA ASP A 207 -19.28 -21.15 5.21
C ASP A 207 -18.92 -19.87 4.44
N GLN A 208 -19.27 -18.69 4.98
CA GLN A 208 -18.90 -17.42 4.37
C GLN A 208 -17.39 -17.23 4.34
N LYS A 209 -16.69 -17.68 5.40
CA LYS A 209 -15.24 -17.54 5.49
C LYS A 209 -14.51 -18.33 4.41
N ILE A 210 -14.96 -19.56 4.11
CA ILE A 210 -14.43 -20.38 3.01
C ILE A 210 -14.62 -19.69 1.67
N ILE A 211 -15.80 -19.09 1.42
CA ILE A 211 -16.08 -18.35 0.18
C ILE A 211 -15.13 -17.16 0.05
N ASN A 212 -14.97 -16.36 1.10
CA ASN A 212 -14.07 -15.20 1.10
C ASN A 212 -12.63 -15.61 0.80
N TRP A 213 -12.14 -16.64 1.49
CA TRP A 213 -10.78 -17.13 1.30
C TRP A 213 -10.55 -17.70 -0.11
N THR A 214 -11.51 -18.45 -0.65
CA THR A 214 -11.45 -18.99 -2.01
C THR A 214 -11.39 -17.87 -3.05
N ASN A 215 -12.20 -16.82 -2.88
CA ASN A 215 -12.19 -15.66 -3.78
C ASN A 215 -10.87 -14.87 -3.69
N MET A 216 -10.30 -14.74 -2.49
CA MET A 216 -8.99 -14.10 -2.29
C MET A 216 -7.86 -14.93 -2.93
N GLU A 217 -7.84 -16.26 -2.73
CA GLU A 217 -6.84 -17.14 -3.35
C GLU A 217 -6.95 -17.10 -4.87
N TYR A 218 -8.17 -17.12 -5.41
CA TYR A 218 -8.40 -16.98 -6.84
C TYR A 218 -7.81 -15.67 -7.37
N SER A 219 -8.10 -14.54 -6.70
CA SER A 219 -7.57 -13.23 -7.10
C SER A 219 -6.04 -13.18 -7.06
N LEU A 220 -5.43 -13.71 -6.00
CA LEU A 220 -3.97 -13.81 -5.86
C LEU A 220 -3.36 -14.70 -6.97
N PHE A 221 -3.98 -15.83 -7.25
CA PHE A 221 -3.53 -16.75 -8.30
C PHE A 221 -3.64 -16.11 -9.68
N ARG A 222 -4.69 -15.35 -9.96
CA ARG A 222 -4.84 -14.58 -11.20
C ARG A 222 -3.71 -13.56 -11.35
N ALA A 223 -3.38 -12.82 -10.28
CA ALA A 223 -2.26 -11.88 -10.30
C ALA A 223 -0.93 -12.60 -10.60
N LEU A 224 -0.69 -13.77 -10.01
CA LEU A 224 0.47 -14.60 -10.33
C LEU A 224 0.47 -15.08 -11.79
N GLU A 225 -0.66 -15.57 -12.31
CA GLU A 225 -0.77 -15.99 -13.71
C GLU A 225 -0.43 -14.84 -14.66
N HIS A 226 -0.94 -13.64 -14.40
CA HIS A 226 -0.63 -12.45 -15.18
C HIS A 226 0.87 -12.11 -15.12
N LEU A 227 1.48 -12.17 -13.94
CA LEU A 227 2.91 -11.93 -13.78
C LEU A 227 3.78 -12.93 -14.55
N ARG A 228 3.41 -14.21 -14.57
CA ARG A 228 4.22 -15.28 -15.20
C ARG A 228 3.96 -15.45 -16.69
N TYR A 229 2.72 -15.22 -17.13
CA TYR A 229 2.31 -15.50 -18.50
C TYR A 229 1.97 -14.26 -19.32
N GLY A 230 1.88 -13.07 -18.70
CA GLY A 230 1.50 -11.84 -19.38
C GLY A 230 2.41 -11.54 -20.58
N GLU A 231 3.73 -11.60 -20.36
CA GLU A 231 4.70 -11.36 -21.42
C GLU A 231 4.65 -12.41 -22.53
N LEU A 232 4.56 -13.69 -22.18
CA LEU A 232 4.44 -14.79 -23.15
C LEU A 232 3.20 -14.61 -24.04
N ILE A 233 2.05 -14.24 -23.45
CA ILE A 233 0.81 -13.99 -24.19
C ILE A 233 0.97 -12.76 -25.09
N ARG A 234 1.64 -11.71 -24.63
CA ARG A 234 1.87 -10.47 -25.37
C ARG A 234 2.81 -10.65 -26.56
N THR A 235 3.88 -11.43 -26.41
CA THR A 235 4.83 -11.72 -27.49
C THR A 235 4.28 -12.69 -28.53
N GLY A 236 3.24 -13.45 -28.18
CA GLY A 236 2.66 -14.48 -29.04
C GLY A 236 3.46 -15.79 -29.01
N PHE A 237 3.06 -16.72 -29.89
CA PHE A 237 3.60 -18.09 -29.95
C PHE A 237 4.23 -18.33 -31.32
N GLY A 238 5.34 -19.08 -31.36
CA GLY A 238 6.04 -19.39 -32.60
C GLY A 238 5.32 -20.44 -33.46
N SER A 239 4.43 -21.23 -32.88
CA SER A 239 3.57 -22.18 -33.61
C SER A 239 2.24 -22.46 -32.89
N VAL A 240 1.31 -23.11 -33.61
CA VAL A 240 0.03 -23.56 -33.04
C VAL A 240 0.26 -24.62 -31.96
N GLU A 241 1.22 -25.54 -32.16
CA GLU A 241 1.56 -26.59 -31.20
C GLU A 241 2.10 -26.00 -29.89
N GLU A 242 2.92 -24.95 -29.97
CA GLU A 242 3.42 -24.24 -28.81
C GLU A 242 2.28 -23.59 -28.02
N PHE A 243 1.38 -22.89 -28.71
CA PHE A 243 0.18 -22.32 -28.10
C PHE A 243 -0.66 -23.37 -27.37
N VAL A 244 -0.99 -24.48 -28.04
CA VAL A 244 -1.80 -25.56 -27.48
C VAL A 244 -1.13 -26.20 -26.27
N ARG A 245 0.19 -26.39 -26.31
CA ARG A 245 0.97 -26.92 -25.17
C ARG A 245 0.86 -26.02 -23.95
N VAL A 246 1.05 -24.71 -24.12
CA VAL A 246 0.96 -23.72 -23.03
C VAL A 246 -0.47 -23.64 -22.49
N ALA A 247 -1.48 -23.59 -23.36
CA ALA A 247 -2.89 -23.56 -22.96
C ALA A 247 -3.25 -24.77 -22.09
N ASN A 248 -2.84 -25.98 -22.51
CA ASN A 248 -3.08 -27.20 -21.73
C ASN A 248 -2.36 -27.19 -20.37
N MET A 249 -1.13 -26.66 -20.31
CA MET A 249 -0.40 -26.50 -19.05
C MET A 249 -1.18 -25.59 -18.07
N VAL A 250 -1.66 -24.44 -18.55
CA VAL A 250 -2.44 -23.49 -17.76
C VAL A 250 -3.75 -24.12 -17.27
N ILE A 251 -4.50 -24.78 -18.16
CA ILE A 251 -5.76 -25.46 -17.82
C ILE A 251 -5.53 -26.54 -16.76
N ASN A 252 -4.52 -27.39 -16.93
CA ASN A 252 -4.23 -28.46 -15.98
C ASN A 252 -3.79 -27.91 -14.62
N ARG A 253 -3.06 -26.79 -14.60
CA ARG A 253 -2.70 -26.12 -13.34
C ARG A 253 -3.93 -25.57 -12.62
N ARG A 254 -4.86 -24.93 -13.33
CA ARG A 254 -6.12 -24.45 -12.73
C ARG A 254 -6.94 -25.60 -12.14
N LYS A 255 -7.06 -26.71 -12.87
CA LYS A 255 -7.77 -27.91 -12.40
C LYS A 255 -7.13 -28.49 -11.14
N SER A 256 -5.81 -28.65 -11.13
CA SER A 256 -5.09 -29.18 -9.96
C SER A 256 -5.20 -28.27 -8.74
N ARG A 257 -5.26 -26.95 -8.93
CA ARG A 257 -5.36 -25.98 -7.83
C ARG A 257 -6.74 -25.89 -7.24
N ALA A 258 -7.80 -25.89 -8.07
CA ALA A 258 -9.16 -25.74 -7.59
C ALA A 258 -9.56 -26.81 -6.55
N GLY A 259 -9.15 -28.07 -6.77
CA GLY A 259 -9.38 -29.14 -5.78
C GLY A 259 -8.63 -28.90 -4.47
N LYS A 260 -7.31 -28.68 -4.56
CA LYS A 260 -6.45 -28.48 -3.37
C LYS A 260 -6.79 -27.23 -2.56
N SER A 261 -7.25 -26.16 -3.22
CA SER A 261 -7.61 -24.89 -2.57
C SER A 261 -8.73 -25.10 -1.55
N LEU A 262 -9.82 -25.76 -1.96
CA LEU A 262 -10.93 -26.04 -1.06
C LEU A 262 -10.50 -26.93 0.12
N GLU A 263 -9.72 -27.98 -0.14
CA GLU A 263 -9.15 -28.82 0.92
C GLU A 263 -8.29 -28.01 1.90
N ASN A 264 -7.45 -27.10 1.41
CA ASN A 264 -6.59 -26.29 2.28
C ASN A 264 -7.38 -25.29 3.14
N HIS A 265 -8.47 -24.74 2.62
CA HIS A 265 -9.34 -23.84 3.38
C HIS A 265 -10.19 -24.60 4.40
N LEU A 266 -10.74 -25.76 4.04
CA LEU A 266 -11.47 -26.62 4.97
C LEU A 266 -10.58 -27.10 6.12
N ALA A 267 -9.37 -27.56 5.81
CA ALA A 267 -8.37 -27.94 6.81
C ALA A 267 -8.14 -26.80 7.83
N ALA A 268 -7.94 -25.57 7.35
CA ALA A 268 -7.75 -24.41 8.23
C ALA A 268 -8.98 -24.10 9.11
N ILE A 269 -10.20 -24.29 8.60
CA ILE A 269 -11.43 -24.18 9.41
C ILE A 269 -11.47 -25.28 10.48
N PHE A 270 -11.20 -26.54 10.10
CA PHE A 270 -11.21 -27.68 11.03
C PHE A 270 -10.19 -27.50 12.14
N ASP A 271 -8.96 -27.13 11.80
CA ASP A 271 -7.88 -26.86 12.75
C ASP A 271 -8.28 -25.75 13.74
N SER A 272 -8.82 -24.65 13.23
CA SER A 272 -9.23 -23.51 14.06
C SER A 272 -10.42 -23.81 14.97
N ASN A 273 -11.29 -24.73 14.56
CA ASN A 273 -12.42 -25.22 15.37
C ASN A 273 -12.07 -26.47 16.19
N GLN A 274 -10.79 -26.87 16.25
CA GLN A 274 -10.28 -28.01 17.01
C GLN A 274 -10.98 -29.35 16.66
N ILE A 275 -11.39 -29.50 15.40
CA ILE A 275 -11.96 -30.74 14.88
C ILE A 275 -10.81 -31.72 14.64
N ARG A 276 -10.94 -32.96 15.13
CA ARG A 276 -9.95 -34.03 14.88
C ARG A 276 -10.22 -34.67 13.54
N TYR A 277 -9.19 -34.74 12.70
CA TYR A 277 -9.24 -35.38 11.40
C TYR A 277 -7.83 -35.75 10.92
N GLU A 278 -7.78 -36.60 9.90
CA GLU A 278 -6.57 -36.88 9.13
C GLU A 278 -6.80 -36.56 7.64
N LYS A 279 -5.79 -35.98 6.98
CA LYS A 279 -5.83 -35.60 5.56
C LYS A 279 -5.19 -36.66 4.68
N GLN A 280 -5.85 -37.04 3.57
CA GLN A 280 -5.30 -37.91 2.52
C GLN A 280 -4.77 -39.28 3.02
N VAL A 281 -5.44 -39.88 4.02
CA VAL A 281 -5.08 -41.18 4.60
C VAL A 281 -5.37 -42.32 3.63
N VAL A 282 -4.52 -43.33 3.59
CA VAL A 282 -4.79 -44.55 2.81
C VAL A 282 -5.72 -45.47 3.59
N THR A 283 -6.90 -45.73 3.04
CA THR A 283 -7.89 -46.67 3.59
C THR A 283 -7.98 -47.96 2.76
N GLU A 284 -8.99 -48.79 2.99
CA GLU A 284 -9.15 -50.06 2.29
C GLU A 284 -9.22 -49.87 0.76
N GLY A 285 -8.56 -50.78 0.04
CA GLY A 285 -8.49 -50.72 -1.41
C GLY A 285 -7.62 -49.59 -1.96
N ARG A 286 -6.68 -49.06 -1.17
CA ARG A 286 -5.79 -47.93 -1.54
C ARG A 286 -6.55 -46.64 -1.85
N LYS A 287 -7.77 -46.50 -1.35
CA LYS A 287 -8.52 -45.26 -1.45
C LYS A 287 -7.88 -44.20 -0.55
N LYS A 288 -8.01 -42.94 -0.95
CA LYS A 288 -7.56 -41.78 -0.18
C LYS A 288 -8.71 -40.78 -0.14
N PRO A 289 -9.57 -40.81 0.90
CA PRO A 289 -10.51 -39.73 1.11
C PRO A 289 -9.74 -38.43 1.40
N ASP A 290 -10.30 -37.30 1.01
CA ASP A 290 -9.67 -36.00 1.24
C ASP A 290 -9.52 -35.72 2.74
N PHE A 291 -10.58 -36.04 3.50
CA PHE A 291 -10.61 -35.98 4.96
C PHE A 291 -11.23 -37.25 5.54
N LEU A 292 -10.62 -37.77 6.60
CA LEU A 292 -11.15 -38.84 7.43
C LEU A 292 -11.35 -38.29 8.85
N PHE A 293 -12.51 -38.57 9.46
CA PHE A 293 -12.86 -38.11 10.79
C PHE A 293 -13.28 -39.28 11.69
N PRO A 294 -12.86 -39.28 12.98
CA PRO A 294 -11.62 -38.69 13.48
C PRO A 294 -10.39 -39.39 12.90
#